data_AF-A0A381RCV3-F1
#
_entry.id   AF-A0A381RCV3-F1
#
_cell.length_a   1.000
_cell.length_b   1.000
_cell.length_c   1.000
_cell.angle_alpha   90.00
_cell.angle_beta   90.00
_cell.angle_gamma   90.00
#
_symmetry.space_group_name_H-M   'P 1'
#
loop_
_entity.id
_entity.type
_entity.pdbx_description
1 polymer ?
#
loop_
_entity_poly.entity_id
_entity_poly.type
_entity_poly.pdbx_seq_one_letter_code
_entity_poly.pdbx_strand_id
1 'polypeptide(L)' 'MLLSVNFNFIAFSRYLGDEAGQIFVFFILTVAAAEAAIGLGILVVLFRNLKSINVQNLDSMKG' A
#
# COMPACT_ATOMS: atom_id res chain seq x y z
N MET A 1 -3.91 4.99 4.14
CA MET A 1 -2.88 6.03 3.90
C MET A 1 -2.85 6.48 2.43
N LEU A 2 -2.72 5.58 1.46
CA LEU A 2 -2.64 5.91 0.02
C LEU A 2 -3.87 6.63 -0.54
N LEU A 3 -5.08 6.37 -0.02
CA LEU A 3 -6.30 7.09 -0.43
C LEU A 3 -6.23 8.59 -0.12
N SER A 4 -5.75 9.00 1.06
CA SER A 4 -5.59 10.43 1.39
C SER A 4 -4.60 11.12 0.46
N VAL A 5 -3.53 10.43 0.07
CA VAL A 5 -2.53 10.95 -0.87
C VAL A 5 -3.17 11.16 -2.24
N ASN A 6 -3.92 10.19 -2.76
CA ASN A 6 -4.65 10.33 -4.03
C ASN A 6 -5.65 11.49 -4.00
N PHE A 7 -6.40 11.65 -2.91
CA PHE A 7 -7.34 12.75 -2.76
C PHE A 7 -6.64 14.12 -2.79
N ASN A 8 -5.47 14.21 -2.16
CA ASN A 8 -4.66 15.41 -2.12
C ASN A 8 -4.10 15.76 -3.52
N PHE A 9 -3.63 14.77 -4.28
CA PHE A 9 -3.19 14.96 -5.68
C PHE A 9 -4.32 15.48 -6.58
N ILE A 10 -5.54 14.96 -6.44
CA ILE A 10 -6.70 15.45 -7.20
C ILE A 10 -7.05 16.88 -6.79
N ALA A 11 -7.01 17.20 -5.49
CA ALA A 11 -7.29 18.54 -4.99
C ALA A 11 -6.27 19.57 -5.52
N PHE A 12 -4.97 19.25 -5.49
CA PHE A 12 -3.93 20.13 -6.02
C PHE A 12 -3.95 20.23 -7.54
N SER A 13 -4.20 19.12 -8.25
CA SER A 13 -4.40 19.12 -9.71
C SER A 13 -5.50 20.12 -10.10
N ARG A 14 -6.63 20.09 -9.39
CA ARG A 14 -7.74 21.01 -9.62
C ARG A 14 -7.45 22.44 -9.19
N TYR A 15 -6.69 22.65 -8.13
CA TYR A 15 -6.34 23.99 -7.64
C TYR A 15 -5.32 24.70 -8.55
N LEU A 16 -4.33 23.97 -9.07
CA LEU A 16 -3.31 24.51 -9.98
C LEU A 16 -3.74 24.50 -11.45
N GLY A 17 -4.83 23.81 -11.79
CA GLY A 17 -5.26 23.61 -13.18
C GLY A 17 -4.32 22.69 -13.98
N ASP A 18 -3.58 21.82 -13.28
CA ASP A 18 -2.61 20.89 -13.86
C ASP A 18 -3.16 19.46 -13.86
N GLU A 19 -3.36 18.90 -15.06
CA GLU A 19 -3.89 17.55 -15.27
C GLU A 19 -2.89 16.45 -14.86
N ALA A 20 -1.60 16.77 -14.71
CA ALA A 20 -0.56 15.81 -14.34
C ALA A 20 -0.85 15.13 -12.99
N GLY A 21 -1.46 15.84 -12.03
CA GLY A 21 -1.83 15.26 -10.74
C GLY A 21 -2.90 14.18 -10.84
N GLN A 22 -3.82 14.26 -11.82
CA GLN A 22 -4.79 13.19 -12.08
C GLN A 22 -4.13 11.96 -12.71
N ILE A 23 -3.16 12.16 -13.61
CA ILE A 23 -2.39 11.06 -14.21
C ILE A 23 -1.59 10.32 -13.13
N PHE A 24 -0.98 11.05 -12.19
CA PHE A 24 -0.18 10.46 -11.12
C PHE A 24 -1.00 9.58 -10.15
N VAL A 25 -2.29 9.91 -9.94
CA VAL A 25 -3.22 9.10 -9.13
C VAL A 25 -3.38 7.69 -9.69
N PHE A 26 -3.44 7.52 -11.02
CA PHE A 26 -3.54 6.20 -11.63
C PHE A 26 -2.31 5.34 -11.32
N PHE A 27 -1.11 5.91 -11.39
CA PHE A 27 0.12 5.20 -11.01
C PHE A 27 0.12 4.79 -9.55
N ILE A 28 -0.29 5.69 -8.65
CA ILE A 28 -0.39 5.37 -7.21
C ILE A 28 -1.39 4.25 -6.97
N LEU A 29 -2.55 4.25 -7.65
CA LEU A 29 -3.53 3.17 -7.54
C LEU A 29 -2.97 1.81 -8.02
N THR A 30 -2.20 1.79 -9.11
CA THR A 30 -1.53 0.57 -9.59
C THR A 30 -0.52 0.05 -8.58
N VAL A 31 0.32 0.93 -8.03
CA VAL A 31 1.31 0.55 -7.00
C VAL A 31 0.61 0.06 -5.73
N ALA A 32 -0.44 0.74 -5.29
CA ALA A 32 -1.23 0.36 -4.12
C ALA A 32 -1.84 -1.04 -4.28
N ALA A 33 -2.36 -1.35 -5.47
CA ALA A 33 -2.91 -2.66 -5.77
C ALA A 33 -1.82 -3.75 -5.74
N ALA A 34 -0.65 -3.48 -6.32
CA ALA A 34 0.49 -4.40 -6.29
C ALA A 34 1.00 -4.65 -4.86
N GLU A 35 1.19 -3.60 -4.07
CA GLU A 35 1.63 -3.68 -2.67
C GLU A 35 0.67 -4.49 -1.81
N ALA A 36 -0.65 -4.24 -1.95
CA ALA A 36 -1.67 -4.98 -1.22
C ALA A 36 -1.69 -6.47 -1.60
N ALA A 37 -1.56 -6.79 -2.89
CA ALA A 37 -1.52 -8.17 -3.35
C ALA A 37 -0.30 -8.93 -2.82
N ILE A 38 0.88 -8.31 -2.88
CA ILE A 38 2.13 -8.89 -2.37
C ILE A 38 2.06 -9.06 -0.84
N GLY A 39 1.64 -8.01 -0.12
CA GLY A 39 1.52 -8.03 1.33
C GLY A 39 0.56 -9.12 1.82
N LEU A 40 -0.60 -9.27 1.18
CA LEU A 40 -1.54 -10.33 1.50
C LEU A 40 -0.96 -11.71 1.17
N GLY A 41 -0.28 -11.87 0.03
CA GLY A 41 0.37 -13.13 -0.34
C GLY A 41 1.39 -13.58 0.71
N ILE A 42 2.23 -12.65 1.18
CA ILE A 42 3.19 -12.90 2.27
C ILE A 42 2.44 -13.28 3.55
N LEU A 43 1.40 -12.54 3.92
CA LEU A 43 0.64 -12.76 5.15
C LEU A 43 -0.07 -14.12 5.15
N VAL A 44 -0.59 -14.57 4.00
CA VAL A 44 -1.18 -15.91 3.84
C VAL A 44 -0.14 -17.00 4.04
N VAL A 45 1.04 -16.87 3.44
CA VAL A 45 2.13 -17.85 3.61
C VAL A 45 2.61 -17.88 5.06
N LEU A 46 2.74 -16.73 5.70
CA LEU A 46 3.16 -16.60 7.09
C LEU A 46 2.13 -17.22 8.04
N PHE A 47 0.84 -16.92 7.84
CA PHE A 47 -0.24 -17.53 8.61
C PHE A 47 -0.30 -19.05 8.43
N ARG A 48 -0.02 -19.57 7.23
CA ARG A 48 0.03 -21.01 7.00
C ARG A 48 1.12 -21.71 7.83
N ASN A 49 2.23 -21.04 8.10
CA ASN A 49 3.34 -21.59 8.88
C ASN A 49 3.16 -21.39 10.39
N LEU A 50 2.73 -20.21 10.82
CA LEU A 50 2.69 -19.82 12.23
C LEU A 50 1.30 -19.92 12.88
N LYS A 51 0.25 -20.13 12.07
CA LYS A 51 -1.18 -20.14 12.46
C LYS A 51 -1.62 -18.91 13.28
N SER A 52 -0.85 -17.82 13.21
CA SER A 52 -1.07 -16.59 13.94
C SER A 52 -0.64 -15.41 13.08
N ILE A 53 -1.38 -14.31 13.20
CA ILE A 53 -1.07 -13.02 12.56
C ILE A 53 -0.33 -12.06 13.51
N ASN A 54 -0.04 -12.51 14.73
CA ASN A 54 0.62 -11.70 15.74
C ASN A 54 2.10 -11.47 15.33
N VAL A 55 2.44 -10.19 15.11
CA VAL A 55 3.75 -9.76 14.61
C VAL A 55 4.85 -9.98 15.65
N GLN A 56 4.52 -9.96 16.95
CA GLN A 56 5.46 -10.21 18.04
C GLN A 56 5.99 -11.65 18.04
N ASN A 57 5.29 -12.59 17.40
CA ASN A 57 5.75 -13.97 17.24
C ASN A 57 6.81 -14.13 16.12
N LEU A 58 7.13 -13.07 15.37
CA LEU A 58 8.10 -13.07 14.27
C LEU A 58 9.53 -12.74 14.73
N ASP A 59 9.91 -13.15 15.94
CA ASP A 59 11.17 -12.78 16.60
C ASP A 59 12.26 -13.87 16.45
N SER A 60 12.25 -14.57 15.30
CA SER A 60 13.13 -15.70 15.00
C SER A 60 14.59 -15.27 14.74
N MET A 61 14.81 -14.06 14.22
CA MET A 61 16.15 -13.53 13.99
C MET A 61 16.61 -12.71 15.19
N LYS A 62 17.40 -13.34 16.07
CA LYS A 62 18.14 -12.66 17.14
C LYS A 62 19.64 -12.82 16.87
N GLY A 63 20.33 -11.69 16.74
CA GLY A 63 21.79 -11.58 16.68
C GLY A 63 22.30 -10.87 17.92
#